data_AF-A0A1Q6Z8R1-F1
#
_entry.id   AF-A0A1Q6Z8R1-F1
#
_cell.length_a   1.000
_cell.length_b   1.000
_cell.length_c   1.000
_cell.angle_alpha   90.00
_cell.angle_beta   90.00
_cell.angle_gamma   90.00
#
_symmetry.space_group_name_H-M   'P 1'
#
loop_
_entity.id
_entity.type
_entity.pdbx_description
1 polymer ?
#
loop_
_entity_poly.entity_id
_entity_poly.type
_entity_poly.pdbx_seq_one_letter_code
_entity_poly.pdbx_strand_id
1 'polypeptide(L)'
;MLRIILLAIFPWLPAYLFERIDFYFGISGNIYWYYQLSGTRLEADVVSFALGGILVAYLLRPRWAVIQVFLSAALIWTLFYEACSTFRTGGLLHSGCYQTGPDGLAGFRLMAMMFSFGALPAIVKAASKRDALNRTVRPAIALAGGVVITVVMAWFPLTAWFSGVTYLSTLVVFQGLILAGVPQMATGMLAARIGRSLKIAASSGVVSLLALSAGLWTLSCPNCDRSILYPLVPSWAFFAFLGGLLELGLPQRFRFSLGDSWLGRIRLEDLRRVGVAVVLTVCLWTLVAYGFWDPRVLYASSISPTRADLTLGQSSYPYVAGYYNSTQYRICCLQLGVSFVEANVQLLAPDNFLMAGMGVQSPNCCVDGWDLGWRADVFLLPNSSLIVSGSSWTTCDSNANCGGYFWQQLRYHAQVRLNPQNMSAPIYLRMMWEPTNINGQTLYQANWYYDTTNVSWTRFGSFLPDFREGPYFDIGIPGGVPTNLPQGATYFYQFGIASKIPVSGWRVLLLYPSFQYQGSWRVMERANIIQGDYSFWKAEYRWGGEPYEGVTAQANLTDPNIPPGTALSHALGFGPRQATGLRQGWLLECPRLSMRLG
;
A
#
# COMPACT_ATOMS: atom_id res chain seq x y z
N MET A 1 0.87 -7.62 42.85
CA MET A 1 1.75 -8.23 41.85
C MET A 1 0.97 -8.88 40.70
N LEU A 2 0.09 -9.86 40.96
CA LEU A 2 -0.72 -10.55 39.93
C LEU A 2 -1.48 -9.61 38.98
N ARG A 3 -2.16 -8.57 39.49
CA ARG A 3 -2.84 -7.58 38.63
C ARG A 3 -1.90 -6.80 37.71
N ILE A 4 -0.67 -6.52 38.14
CA ILE A 4 0.32 -5.81 37.32
C ILE A 4 0.81 -6.72 36.21
N ILE A 5 1.09 -7.99 36.53
CA ILE A 5 1.47 -9.03 35.56
C ILE A 5 0.36 -9.23 34.53
N LEU A 6 -0.90 -9.35 34.97
CA LEU A 6 -2.06 -9.48 34.09
C LEU A 6 -2.26 -8.26 33.18
N LEU A 7 -1.97 -7.05 33.65
CA LEU A 7 -2.07 -5.84 32.84
C LEU A 7 -0.87 -5.66 31.88
N ALA A 8 0.30 -6.15 32.25
CA ALA A 8 1.55 -5.94 31.51
C ALA A 8 1.90 -7.06 30.52
N ILE A 9 1.37 -8.27 30.70
CA ILE A 9 1.76 -9.45 29.89
C ILE A 9 0.57 -10.00 29.11
N PHE A 10 -0.60 -10.13 29.74
CA PHE A 10 -1.73 -10.83 29.14
C PHE A 10 -2.32 -10.15 27.89
N PRO A 11 -2.35 -8.80 27.79
CA PRO A 11 -2.76 -8.14 26.55
C PRO A 11 -1.83 -8.40 25.35
N TRP A 12 -0.64 -8.94 25.61
CA TRP A 12 0.47 -9.07 24.65
C TRP A 12 0.73 -10.52 24.27
N LEU A 13 0.45 -11.44 25.19
CA LEU A 13 0.80 -12.85 25.08
C LEU A 13 0.14 -13.58 23.89
N PRO A 14 -1.15 -13.41 23.58
CA PRO A 14 -1.77 -14.14 22.46
C PRO A 14 -1.16 -13.79 21.10
N ALA A 15 -0.97 -12.50 20.80
CA ALA A 15 -0.32 -12.04 19.58
C ALA A 15 1.12 -12.55 19.51
N TYR A 16 1.88 -12.45 20.61
CA TYR A 16 3.25 -12.98 20.66
C TYR A 16 3.32 -14.50 20.40
N LEU A 17 2.40 -15.27 20.96
CA LEU A 17 2.35 -16.72 20.75
C LEU A 17 1.96 -17.06 19.31
N PHE A 18 1.00 -16.32 18.72
CA PHE A 18 0.63 -16.47 17.31
C PHE A 18 1.87 -16.33 16.41
N GLU A 19 2.64 -15.26 16.57
CA GLU A 19 3.88 -15.03 15.82
C GLU A 19 4.90 -16.17 15.97
N ARG A 20 5.08 -16.69 17.18
CA ARG A 20 6.04 -17.78 17.44
C ARG A 20 5.62 -19.09 16.83
N ILE A 21 4.32 -19.39 16.85
CA ILE A 21 3.75 -20.61 16.28
C ILE A 21 3.87 -20.56 14.75
N ASP A 22 3.56 -19.43 14.15
CA ASP A 22 3.60 -19.25 12.70
C ASP A 22 5.03 -19.42 12.15
N PHE A 23 6.02 -18.83 12.82
CA PHE A 23 7.44 -18.99 12.47
C PHE A 23 7.94 -20.43 12.66
N TYR A 24 7.49 -21.11 13.74
CA TYR A 24 7.83 -22.51 13.98
C TYR A 24 7.30 -23.42 12.87
N PHE A 25 6.07 -23.18 12.39
CA PHE A 25 5.49 -23.96 11.29
C PHE A 25 6.14 -23.69 9.93
N GLY A 26 6.63 -22.47 9.71
CA GLY A 26 7.47 -22.16 8.56
C GLY A 26 8.77 -22.97 8.53
N ILE A 27 9.48 -23.04 9.67
CA ILE A 27 10.74 -23.81 9.77
C ILE A 27 10.52 -25.32 9.71
N SER A 28 9.43 -25.82 10.32
CA SER A 28 9.13 -27.26 10.37
C SER A 28 8.50 -27.81 9.09
N GLY A 29 8.30 -26.98 8.07
CA GLY A 29 7.80 -27.41 6.75
C GLY A 29 6.31 -27.74 6.71
N ASN A 30 5.51 -27.27 7.68
CA ASN A 30 4.06 -27.40 7.63
C ASN A 30 3.47 -26.30 6.73
N ILE A 31 3.56 -26.54 5.43
CA ILE A 31 3.12 -25.63 4.35
C ILE A 31 1.66 -25.21 4.54
N TYR A 32 0.77 -26.13 4.93
CA TYR A 32 -0.66 -25.82 5.06
C TYR A 32 -0.92 -24.78 6.16
N TRP A 33 -0.34 -24.96 7.34
CA TRP A 33 -0.47 -23.99 8.44
C TRP A 33 0.22 -22.67 8.10
N TYR A 34 1.45 -22.74 7.60
CA TYR A 34 2.27 -21.59 7.28
C TYR A 34 1.66 -20.67 6.22
N TYR A 35 1.03 -21.22 5.17
CA TYR A 35 0.44 -20.41 4.09
C TYR A 35 -1.00 -19.97 4.37
N GLN A 36 -1.77 -20.65 5.22
CA GLN A 36 -3.16 -20.27 5.50
C GLN A 36 -3.32 -19.29 6.66
N LEU A 37 -2.50 -19.40 7.71
CA LEU A 37 -2.68 -18.60 8.92
C LEU A 37 -1.85 -17.31 8.92
N SER A 38 -0.67 -17.32 8.31
CA SER A 38 0.15 -16.09 8.15
C SER A 38 -0.59 -14.98 7.43
N GLY A 39 -1.43 -15.33 6.44
CA GLY A 39 -2.31 -14.38 5.75
C GLY A 39 -3.41 -13.73 6.62
N THR A 40 -3.70 -14.29 7.81
CA THR A 40 -4.70 -13.77 8.78
C THR A 40 -4.08 -13.02 9.97
N ARG A 41 -2.79 -12.72 9.88
CA ARG A 41 -2.02 -12.13 10.98
C ARG A 41 -2.63 -10.84 11.53
N LEU A 42 -3.00 -9.89 10.65
CA LEU A 42 -3.55 -8.60 11.08
C LEU A 42 -4.85 -8.80 11.88
N GLU A 43 -5.72 -9.67 11.40
CA GLU A 43 -6.98 -10.02 12.06
C GLU A 43 -6.70 -10.68 13.42
N ALA A 44 -5.76 -11.63 13.46
CA ALA A 44 -5.36 -12.31 14.70
C ALA A 44 -4.80 -11.32 15.73
N ASP A 45 -4.00 -10.35 15.31
CA ASP A 45 -3.42 -9.31 16.16
C ASP A 45 -4.47 -8.33 16.67
N VAL A 46 -5.34 -7.82 15.78
CA VAL A 46 -6.43 -6.91 16.17
C VAL A 46 -7.36 -7.57 17.18
N VAL A 47 -7.76 -8.83 16.95
CA VAL A 47 -8.59 -9.58 17.89
C VAL A 47 -7.86 -9.80 19.22
N SER A 48 -6.59 -10.20 19.17
CA SER A 48 -5.76 -10.43 20.37
C SER A 48 -5.64 -9.16 21.22
N PHE A 49 -5.33 -8.01 20.60
CA PHE A 49 -5.20 -6.75 21.32
C PHE A 49 -6.54 -6.20 21.80
N ALA A 50 -7.62 -6.38 21.04
CA ALA A 50 -8.95 -6.00 21.50
C ALA A 50 -9.37 -6.78 22.75
N LEU A 51 -9.15 -8.11 22.77
CA LEU A 51 -9.41 -8.95 23.95
C LEU A 51 -8.53 -8.54 25.14
N GLY A 52 -7.25 -8.25 24.89
CA GLY A 52 -6.34 -7.68 25.88
C GLY A 52 -6.84 -6.36 26.46
N GLY A 53 -7.28 -5.43 25.61
CA GLY A 53 -7.87 -4.15 25.99
C GLY A 53 -9.15 -4.31 26.82
N ILE A 54 -10.02 -5.25 26.48
CA ILE A 54 -11.22 -5.59 27.26
C ILE A 54 -10.84 -6.12 28.64
N LEU A 55 -9.82 -6.98 28.74
CA LEU A 55 -9.32 -7.46 30.03
C LEU A 55 -8.76 -6.30 30.88
N VAL A 56 -7.96 -5.40 30.29
CA VAL A 56 -7.49 -4.19 30.96
C VAL A 56 -8.65 -3.33 31.45
N ALA A 57 -9.66 -3.12 30.60
CA ALA A 57 -10.87 -2.38 30.94
C ALA A 57 -11.63 -3.03 32.12
N TYR A 58 -11.77 -4.34 32.12
CA TYR A 58 -12.42 -5.07 33.21
C TYR A 58 -11.66 -4.92 34.54
N LEU A 59 -10.33 -5.07 34.50
CA LEU A 59 -9.47 -4.99 35.68
C LEU A 59 -9.38 -3.57 36.26
N LEU A 60 -9.35 -2.54 35.41
CA LEU A 60 -9.24 -1.13 35.83
C LEU A 60 -10.61 -0.48 36.13
N ARG A 61 -11.71 -1.17 35.79
CA ARG A 61 -13.10 -0.68 35.83
C ARG A 61 -13.26 0.78 35.36
N PRO A 62 -12.78 1.20 34.18
CA PRO A 62 -13.20 2.47 33.59
C PRO A 62 -14.61 2.30 33.00
N ARG A 63 -15.54 3.20 33.32
CA ARG A 63 -16.93 3.13 32.83
C ARG A 63 -17.04 3.10 31.28
N TRP A 64 -16.01 3.57 30.59
CA TRP A 64 -16.02 3.77 29.13
C TRP A 64 -14.95 2.97 28.39
N ALA A 65 -14.12 2.16 29.07
CA ALA A 65 -12.97 1.55 28.39
C ALA A 65 -13.35 0.43 27.43
N VAL A 66 -14.43 -0.30 27.68
CA VAL A 66 -14.95 -1.29 26.70
C VAL A 66 -15.43 -0.58 25.43
N ILE A 67 -16.20 0.50 25.58
CA ILE A 67 -16.64 1.35 24.46
C ILE A 67 -15.43 1.91 23.71
N GLN A 68 -14.38 2.34 24.42
CA GLN A 68 -13.14 2.81 23.82
C GLN A 68 -12.43 1.73 22.99
N VAL A 69 -12.39 0.48 23.45
CA VAL A 69 -11.82 -0.63 22.68
C VAL A 69 -12.60 -0.87 21.38
N PHE A 70 -13.94 -0.84 21.44
CA PHE A 70 -14.77 -0.92 20.24
C PHE A 70 -14.54 0.26 19.29
N LEU A 71 -14.42 1.48 19.80
CA LEU A 71 -14.09 2.66 18.99
C LEU A 71 -12.70 2.56 18.37
N SER A 72 -11.70 2.05 19.10
CA SER A 72 -10.36 1.80 18.56
C SER A 72 -10.39 0.73 17.44
N ALA A 73 -11.15 -0.35 17.62
CA ALA A 73 -11.32 -1.38 16.60
C ALA A 73 -12.03 -0.84 15.37
N ALA A 74 -13.11 -0.09 15.54
CA ALA A 74 -13.84 0.58 14.46
C ALA A 74 -12.95 1.59 13.72
N LEU A 75 -12.14 2.36 14.44
CA LEU A 75 -11.19 3.29 13.86
C LEU A 75 -10.14 2.55 13.02
N ILE A 76 -9.50 1.52 13.56
CA ILE A 76 -8.51 0.71 12.83
C ILE A 76 -9.15 0.09 11.59
N TRP A 77 -10.36 -0.47 11.72
CA TRP A 77 -11.10 -1.02 10.59
C TRP A 77 -11.39 0.03 9.52
N THR A 78 -11.91 1.19 9.91
CA THR A 78 -12.21 2.29 8.97
C THR A 78 -10.94 2.77 8.29
N LEU A 79 -9.85 2.95 9.03
CA LEU A 79 -8.58 3.42 8.50
C LEU A 79 -7.95 2.42 7.53
N PHE A 80 -8.01 1.11 7.79
CA PHE A 80 -7.44 0.13 6.87
C PHE A 80 -8.37 -0.27 5.72
N TYR A 81 -9.66 -0.41 5.95
CA TYR A 81 -10.55 -1.05 4.97
C TYR A 81 -11.49 -0.07 4.26
N GLU A 82 -11.73 1.13 4.83
CA GLU A 82 -12.54 2.17 4.19
C GLU A 82 -11.69 3.29 3.61
N ALA A 83 -10.66 3.72 4.35
CA ALA A 83 -9.80 4.82 3.92
C ALA A 83 -8.67 4.37 2.97
N CYS A 84 -8.47 3.07 2.79
CA CYS A 84 -7.42 2.55 1.90
C CYS A 84 -8.03 1.60 0.87
N SER A 85 -7.37 1.46 -0.28
CA SER A 85 -7.76 0.47 -1.27
C SER A 85 -7.73 -0.94 -0.66
N THR A 86 -8.80 -1.70 -0.88
CA THR A 86 -8.90 -3.09 -0.43
C THR A 86 -9.01 -4.03 -1.61
N PHE A 87 -8.57 -5.27 -1.41
CA PHE A 87 -8.74 -6.33 -2.39
C PHE A 87 -8.89 -7.66 -1.67
N ARG A 88 -9.35 -8.69 -2.39
CA ARG A 88 -9.47 -10.05 -1.86
C ARG A 88 -8.43 -10.98 -2.43
N THR A 89 -7.82 -11.80 -1.57
CA THR A 89 -6.96 -12.92 -1.95
C THR A 89 -7.27 -14.10 -1.01
N GLY A 90 -7.47 -15.30 -1.56
CA GLY A 90 -7.82 -16.48 -0.74
C GLY A 90 -9.13 -16.34 0.06
N GLY A 91 -10.04 -15.44 -0.34
CA GLY A 91 -11.29 -15.14 0.39
C GLY A 91 -11.15 -14.10 1.50
N LEU A 92 -9.93 -13.74 1.89
CA LEU A 92 -9.63 -12.72 2.90
C LEU A 92 -9.62 -11.32 2.27
N LEU A 93 -10.06 -10.31 3.03
CA LEU A 93 -10.01 -8.91 2.63
C LEU A 93 -8.71 -8.30 3.15
N HIS A 94 -7.93 -7.70 2.27
CA HIS A 94 -6.65 -7.09 2.59
C HIS A 94 -6.68 -5.57 2.38
N SER A 95 -5.86 -4.84 3.15
CA SER A 95 -5.70 -3.39 3.04
C SER A 95 -4.36 -3.03 2.40
N GLY A 96 -4.40 -2.19 1.35
CA GLY A 96 -3.21 -1.66 0.69
C GLY A 96 -2.34 -0.78 1.59
N CYS A 97 -2.89 -0.17 2.65
CA CYS A 97 -2.10 0.62 3.61
C CYS A 97 -1.33 -0.23 4.60
N TYR A 98 -1.75 -1.48 4.84
CA TYR A 98 -1.02 -2.38 5.73
C TYR A 98 0.21 -2.99 5.03
N GLN A 99 0.12 -3.20 3.71
CA GLN A 99 1.03 -4.02 2.91
C GLN A 99 2.05 -3.18 2.15
N THR A 100 3.05 -2.66 2.85
CA THR A 100 3.91 -1.63 2.23
C THR A 100 5.37 -1.86 2.47
N GLY A 101 6.02 -2.34 1.41
CA GLY A 101 7.46 -2.29 1.18
C GLY A 101 8.33 -3.02 2.21
N PRO A 102 9.61 -3.22 1.89
CA PRO A 102 10.63 -3.56 2.88
C PRO A 102 11.02 -2.32 3.70
N ASP A 103 10.03 -1.49 4.10
CA ASP A 103 10.27 -0.28 4.89
C ASP A 103 10.68 -0.61 6.34
N GLY A 104 10.44 -1.86 6.76
CA GLY A 104 10.74 -2.39 8.08
C GLY A 104 9.82 -1.87 9.18
N LEU A 105 8.77 -1.10 8.86
CA LEU A 105 7.92 -0.43 9.86
C LEU A 105 6.75 -1.28 10.36
N ALA A 106 6.59 -2.51 9.86
CA ALA A 106 5.51 -3.41 10.28
C ALA A 106 5.43 -3.59 11.80
N GLY A 107 6.57 -3.84 12.46
CA GLY A 107 6.63 -3.95 13.93
C GLY A 107 6.22 -2.65 14.64
N PHE A 108 6.51 -1.49 14.05
CA PHE A 108 6.10 -0.20 14.59
C PHE A 108 4.58 0.01 14.46
N ARG A 109 3.98 -0.38 13.33
CA ARG A 109 2.53 -0.31 13.10
C ARG A 109 1.77 -1.22 14.04
N LEU A 110 2.25 -2.45 14.20
CA LEU A 110 1.74 -3.42 15.16
C LEU A 110 1.82 -2.84 16.59
N MET A 111 2.98 -2.31 16.99
CA MET A 111 3.16 -1.64 18.29
C MET A 111 2.22 -0.46 18.49
N ALA A 112 1.92 0.32 17.45
CA ALA A 112 0.99 1.43 17.55
C ALA A 112 -0.47 0.98 17.71
N MET A 113 -0.88 -0.07 17.00
CA MET A 113 -2.18 -0.72 17.22
C MET A 113 -2.26 -1.28 18.65
N MET A 114 -1.19 -1.92 19.14
CA MET A 114 -1.11 -2.38 20.53
C MET A 114 -1.36 -1.25 21.54
N PHE A 115 -0.74 -0.09 21.35
CA PHE A 115 -0.96 1.06 22.23
C PHE A 115 -2.39 1.58 22.20
N SER A 116 -3.07 1.51 21.05
CA SER A 116 -4.47 1.93 20.88
C SER A 116 -5.44 1.10 21.73
N PHE A 117 -5.13 -0.19 21.94
CA PHE A 117 -5.97 -1.11 22.71
C PHE A 117 -5.52 -1.32 24.16
N GLY A 118 -4.21 -1.53 24.38
CA GLY A 118 -3.67 -1.95 25.67
C GLY A 118 -3.29 -0.79 26.60
N ALA A 119 -2.61 0.23 26.08
CA ALA A 119 -2.05 1.31 26.89
C ALA A 119 -3.01 2.49 27.04
N LEU A 120 -3.71 2.87 25.97
CA LEU A 120 -4.57 4.04 25.94
C LEU A 120 -5.67 4.02 27.01
N PRO A 121 -6.39 2.90 27.31
CA PRO A 121 -7.40 2.89 28.38
C PRO A 121 -6.84 3.17 29.78
N ALA A 122 -5.63 2.68 30.08
CA ALA A 122 -4.97 2.93 31.35
C ALA A 122 -4.58 4.40 31.50
N ILE A 123 -4.10 5.02 30.43
CA ILE A 123 -3.77 6.45 30.38
C ILE A 123 -5.02 7.33 30.50
N VAL A 124 -6.11 6.99 29.81
CA VAL A 124 -7.41 7.68 29.95
C VAL A 124 -7.92 7.57 31.39
N LYS A 125 -7.79 6.40 32.03
CA LYS A 125 -8.15 6.24 33.45
C LYS A 125 -7.28 7.12 34.34
N ALA A 126 -5.97 7.19 34.10
CA ALA A 126 -5.06 8.05 34.85
C ALA A 126 -5.44 9.53 34.71
N ALA A 127 -5.79 9.99 33.51
CA ALA A 127 -6.31 11.33 33.27
C ALA A 127 -7.63 11.60 34.02
N SER A 128 -8.54 10.63 34.09
CA SER A 128 -9.80 10.76 34.83
C SER A 128 -9.61 10.80 36.36
N LYS A 129 -8.58 10.12 36.87
CA LYS A 129 -8.22 10.05 38.30
C LYS A 129 -7.03 10.95 38.65
N ARG A 130 -6.83 12.04 37.89
CA ARG A 130 -5.68 12.94 38.02
C ARG A 130 -5.43 13.45 39.45
N ASP A 131 -6.49 13.58 40.24
CA ASP A 131 -6.41 14.10 41.62
C ASP A 131 -5.95 13.05 42.63
N ALA A 132 -6.14 11.77 42.32
CA ALA A 132 -5.74 10.64 43.16
C ALA A 132 -4.32 10.12 42.84
N LEU A 133 -3.66 10.65 41.81
CA LEU A 133 -2.31 10.24 41.42
C LEU A 133 -1.25 10.87 42.34
N ASN A 134 -0.30 10.06 42.80
CA ASN A 134 0.86 10.52 43.58
C ASN A 134 1.63 11.61 42.80
N ARG A 135 1.92 12.75 43.47
CA ARG A 135 2.62 13.89 42.87
C ARG A 135 3.99 13.53 42.30
N THR A 136 4.69 12.55 42.88
CA THR A 136 6.04 12.15 42.44
C THR A 136 6.02 11.35 41.14
N VAL A 137 4.99 10.54 40.92
CA VAL A 137 4.89 9.63 39.76
C VAL A 137 4.09 10.25 38.61
N ARG A 138 3.24 11.22 38.92
CA ARG A 138 2.35 11.92 37.98
C ARG A 138 3.08 12.51 36.75
N PRO A 139 4.26 13.16 36.86
CA PRO A 139 4.98 13.65 35.69
C PRO A 139 5.41 12.52 34.75
N ALA A 140 5.91 11.41 35.29
CA ALA A 140 6.31 10.26 34.48
C ALA A 140 5.12 9.64 33.73
N ILE A 141 3.96 9.51 34.41
CA ILE A 141 2.72 9.02 33.77
C ILE A 141 2.24 9.99 32.67
N ALA A 142 2.38 11.30 32.89
CA ALA A 142 2.00 12.31 31.89
C ALA A 142 2.90 12.22 30.63
N LEU A 143 4.21 12.06 30.82
CA LEU A 143 5.15 11.89 29.71
C LEU A 143 4.88 10.58 28.95
N ALA A 144 4.71 9.46 29.66
CA ALA A 144 4.38 8.17 29.05
C ALA A 144 3.03 8.22 28.30
N GLY A 145 2.02 8.88 28.87
CA GLY A 145 0.75 9.11 28.20
C GLY A 145 0.88 9.94 26.93
N GLY A 146 1.78 10.93 26.94
CA GLY A 146 2.14 11.72 25.76
C GLY A 146 2.78 10.89 24.64
N VAL A 147 3.67 9.97 24.97
CA VAL A 147 4.25 9.02 24.01
C VAL A 147 3.15 8.14 23.40
N VAL A 148 2.31 7.54 24.24
CA VAL A 148 1.21 6.67 23.81
C VAL A 148 0.27 7.38 22.85
N ILE A 149 -0.22 8.57 23.20
CA ILE A 149 -1.17 9.31 22.34
C ILE A 149 -0.49 9.77 21.04
N THR A 150 0.78 10.18 21.09
CA THR A 150 1.54 10.54 19.90
C THR A 150 1.64 9.35 18.95
N VAL A 151 2.06 8.18 19.44
CA VAL A 151 2.21 6.98 18.62
C VAL A 151 0.85 6.59 18.01
N VAL A 152 -0.22 6.60 18.81
CA VAL A 152 -1.59 6.28 18.37
C VAL A 152 -2.14 7.27 17.33
N MET A 153 -1.74 8.54 17.35
CA MET A 153 -2.22 9.52 16.37
C MET A 153 -1.32 9.64 15.14
N ALA A 154 -0.02 9.39 15.27
CA ALA A 154 0.93 9.52 14.17
C ALA A 154 1.06 8.25 13.33
N TRP A 155 0.74 7.06 13.86
CA TRP A 155 1.04 5.80 13.16
C TRP A 155 0.33 5.64 11.83
N PHE A 156 -0.96 5.99 11.72
CA PHE A 156 -1.68 5.80 10.46
C PHE A 156 -1.20 6.78 9.38
N PRO A 157 -1.06 8.10 9.67
CA PRO A 157 -0.42 9.02 8.75
C PRO A 157 1.00 8.62 8.33
N LEU A 158 1.80 8.06 9.25
CA LEU A 158 3.12 7.49 8.92
C LEU A 158 3.00 6.23 8.06
N THR A 159 2.06 5.34 8.37
CA THR A 159 1.79 4.12 7.59
C THR A 159 1.39 4.48 6.16
N ALA A 160 0.54 5.49 6.00
CA ALA A 160 0.21 6.08 4.71
C ALA A 160 1.47 6.65 4.03
N TRP A 161 2.31 7.44 4.72
CA TRP A 161 3.56 8.00 4.16
C TRP A 161 4.46 6.94 3.50
N PHE A 162 4.65 5.79 4.16
CA PHE A 162 5.52 4.73 3.66
C PHE A 162 4.81 3.74 2.71
N SER A 163 3.49 3.91 2.51
CA SER A 163 2.68 3.10 1.60
C SER A 163 2.84 3.41 0.10
N GLY A 164 3.69 4.37 -0.26
CA GLY A 164 3.74 4.90 -1.62
C GLY A 164 2.59 5.86 -1.94
N VAL A 165 1.78 6.24 -0.95
CA VAL A 165 0.93 7.43 -1.00
C VAL A 165 1.85 8.65 -1.04
N THR A 166 2.18 9.09 -2.25
CA THR A 166 2.93 10.33 -2.43
C THR A 166 2.05 11.50 -2.04
N TYR A 167 2.42 12.15 -0.94
CA TYR A 167 1.82 13.41 -0.54
C TYR A 167 2.08 14.48 -1.61
N LEU A 168 1.02 15.15 -2.06
CA LEU A 168 1.10 16.24 -3.03
C LEU A 168 2.06 17.34 -2.53
N SER A 169 3.02 17.72 -3.36
CA SER A 169 4.02 18.77 -3.10
C SER A 169 3.40 20.13 -2.74
N THR A 170 2.15 20.39 -3.14
CA THR A 170 1.41 21.62 -2.84
C THR A 170 0.75 21.65 -1.46
N LEU A 171 0.72 20.53 -0.70
CA LEU A 171 0.04 20.43 0.59
C LEU A 171 0.97 20.09 1.78
N VAL A 172 2.29 20.21 1.61
CA VAL A 172 3.32 19.85 2.61
C VAL A 172 3.08 20.49 3.99
N VAL A 173 2.64 21.76 4.02
CA VAL A 173 2.37 22.48 5.29
C VAL A 173 1.15 21.90 6.02
N PHE A 174 0.09 21.58 5.28
CA PHE A 174 -1.12 20.97 5.82
C PHE A 174 -0.85 19.55 6.34
N GLN A 175 0.03 18.82 5.66
CA GLN A 175 0.44 17.47 6.04
C GLN A 175 1.34 17.48 7.28
N GLY A 176 2.28 18.42 7.40
CA GLY A 176 3.05 18.63 8.62
C GLY A 176 2.16 18.94 9.83
N LEU A 177 1.06 19.68 9.63
CA LEU A 177 0.05 19.95 10.65
C LEU A 177 -0.71 18.68 11.08
N ILE A 178 -1.02 17.76 10.16
CA ILE A 178 -1.67 16.48 10.48
C ILE A 178 -0.71 15.48 11.13
N LEU A 179 0.53 15.41 10.65
CA LEU A 179 1.54 14.44 11.09
C LEU A 179 2.19 14.81 12.42
N ALA A 180 2.43 16.10 12.65
CA ALA A 180 3.10 16.60 13.83
C ALA A 180 2.23 17.54 14.66
N GLY A 181 1.55 18.52 14.03
CA GLY A 181 0.81 19.55 14.76
C GLY A 181 -0.31 19.00 15.65
N VAL A 182 -1.29 18.32 15.04
CA VAL A 182 -2.48 17.81 15.72
C VAL A 182 -2.16 16.71 16.76
N PRO A 183 -1.35 15.69 16.44
CA PRO A 183 -0.90 14.71 17.44
C PRO A 183 -0.21 15.38 18.62
N GLN A 184 0.69 16.34 18.38
CA GLN A 184 1.40 17.01 19.46
C GLN A 184 0.50 17.93 20.29
N MET A 185 -0.49 18.59 19.68
CA MET A 185 -1.51 19.32 20.46
C MET A 185 -2.29 18.38 21.38
N ALA A 186 -2.71 17.20 20.91
CA ALA A 186 -3.38 16.21 21.75
C ALA A 186 -2.47 15.65 22.86
N THR A 187 -1.21 15.38 22.54
CA THR A 187 -0.13 15.04 23.49
C THR A 187 -0.01 16.07 24.59
N GLY A 188 0.09 17.35 24.21
CA GLY A 188 0.13 18.49 25.11
C GLY A 188 -1.08 18.57 26.03
N MET A 189 -2.28 18.46 25.47
CA MET A 189 -3.53 18.49 26.25
C MET A 189 -3.59 17.36 27.29
N LEU A 190 -3.25 16.13 26.90
CA LEU A 190 -3.28 14.98 27.78
C LEU A 190 -2.22 15.08 28.89
N ALA A 191 -0.98 15.41 28.52
CA ALA A 191 0.12 15.57 29.46
C ALA A 191 -0.14 16.72 30.45
N ALA A 192 -0.71 17.83 29.97
CA ALA A 192 -1.13 18.95 30.82
C ALA A 192 -2.28 18.56 31.76
N ARG A 193 -3.26 17.78 31.29
CA ARG A 193 -4.37 17.30 32.12
C ARG A 193 -3.91 16.42 33.27
N ILE A 194 -2.94 15.53 33.03
CA ILE A 194 -2.38 14.62 34.04
C ILE A 194 -1.38 15.37 34.93
N GLY A 195 -0.40 16.04 34.32
CA GLY A 195 0.74 16.67 34.99
C GLY A 195 0.45 18.04 35.63
N ARG A 196 -0.64 18.71 35.23
CA ARG A 196 -1.01 20.07 35.66
C ARG A 196 0.09 21.12 35.43
N SER A 197 0.87 20.98 34.37
CA SER A 197 1.98 21.88 34.07
C SER A 197 2.18 22.03 32.57
N LEU A 198 2.31 23.28 32.12
CA LEU A 198 2.67 23.60 30.74
C LEU A 198 4.09 23.16 30.39
N LYS A 199 5.00 23.11 31.39
CA LYS A 199 6.35 22.58 31.19
C LYS A 199 6.29 21.08 30.86
N ILE A 200 5.47 20.33 31.59
CA ILE A 200 5.27 18.89 31.33
C ILE A 200 4.64 18.67 29.95
N ALA A 201 3.72 19.56 29.53
CA ALA A 201 3.15 19.52 28.19
C ALA A 201 4.24 19.67 27.11
N ALA A 202 5.06 20.72 27.17
CA ALA A 202 6.16 20.91 26.22
C ALA A 202 7.17 19.76 26.25
N SER A 203 7.57 19.30 27.45
CA SER A 203 8.47 18.16 27.61
C SER A 203 7.90 16.87 27.03
N SER A 204 6.58 16.67 27.10
CA SER A 204 5.94 15.48 26.53
C SER A 204 6.06 15.42 25.01
N GLY A 205 6.06 16.57 24.31
CA GLY A 205 6.31 16.62 22.87
C GLY A 205 7.75 16.22 22.51
N VAL A 206 8.73 16.74 23.25
CA VAL A 206 10.14 16.37 23.07
C VAL A 206 10.37 14.88 23.35
N VAL A 207 9.84 14.36 24.46
CA VAL A 207 9.99 12.95 24.83
C VAL A 207 9.30 12.04 23.81
N SER A 208 8.16 12.44 23.26
CA SER A 208 7.47 11.67 22.22
C SER A 208 8.27 11.62 20.91
N LEU A 209 8.90 12.73 20.50
CA LEU A 209 9.79 12.75 19.34
C LEU A 209 11.03 11.88 19.55
N LEU A 210 11.63 11.94 20.74
CA LEU A 210 12.79 11.11 21.08
C LEU A 210 12.43 9.63 21.12
N ALA A 211 11.27 9.27 21.68
CA ALA A 211 10.80 7.89 21.73
C ALA A 211 10.50 7.34 20.34
N LEU A 212 9.84 8.15 19.48
CA LEU A 212 9.62 7.78 18.09
C LEU A 212 10.92 7.68 17.30
N SER A 213 11.84 8.63 17.47
CA SER A 213 13.16 8.58 16.87
C SER A 213 13.89 7.30 17.31
N ALA A 214 13.96 7.00 18.61
CA ALA A 214 14.62 5.81 19.12
C ALA A 214 13.99 4.50 18.59
N GLY A 215 12.66 4.43 18.51
CA GLY A 215 11.95 3.28 17.94
C GLY A 215 12.14 3.12 16.43
N LEU A 216 12.23 4.22 15.68
CA LEU A 216 12.53 4.20 14.25
C LEU A 216 14.02 3.92 13.97
N TRP A 217 14.90 4.25 14.92
CA TRP A 217 16.35 4.04 14.79
C TRP A 217 16.75 2.57 14.72
N THR A 218 16.00 1.68 15.36
CA THR A 218 16.23 0.23 15.36
C THR A 218 15.69 -0.48 14.13
N LEU A 219 14.96 0.22 13.26
CA LEU A 219 14.37 -0.36 12.05
C LEU A 219 15.37 -0.24 10.89
N SER A 220 15.53 -1.33 10.16
CA SER A 220 16.40 -1.48 8.99
C SER A 220 15.82 -0.74 7.78
N CYS A 221 15.68 0.60 7.87
CA CYS A 221 15.41 1.46 6.73
C CYS A 221 16.72 2.14 6.31
N PRO A 222 17.51 1.53 5.40
CA PRO A 222 18.80 2.06 4.96
C PRO A 222 18.71 3.37 4.15
N ASN A 223 17.51 3.71 3.63
CA ASN A 223 17.28 4.91 2.82
C ASN A 223 16.53 6.04 3.57
N CYS A 224 16.18 5.84 4.84
CA CYS A 224 15.51 6.89 5.61
C CYS A 224 16.54 7.93 6.08
N ASP A 225 16.52 9.15 5.52
CA ASP A 225 17.27 10.27 6.08
C ASP A 225 16.62 10.74 7.39
N ARG A 226 17.27 10.39 8.50
CA ARG A 226 16.79 10.62 9.87
C ARG A 226 17.22 11.99 10.41
N SER A 227 18.11 12.70 9.70
CA SER A 227 18.63 14.00 10.15
C SER A 227 17.55 15.09 10.18
N ILE A 228 16.51 14.92 9.35
CA ILE A 228 15.34 15.81 9.24
C ILE A 228 14.51 15.86 10.53
N LEU A 229 14.61 14.87 11.43
CA LEU A 229 13.85 14.84 12.69
C LEU A 229 14.39 15.80 13.76
N TYR A 230 15.69 16.10 13.75
CA TYR A 230 16.29 16.99 14.76
C TYR A 230 15.83 18.45 14.66
N PRO A 231 15.72 19.05 13.45
CA PRO A 231 15.10 20.37 13.28
C PRO A 231 13.63 20.45 13.71
N LEU A 232 12.92 19.32 13.87
CA LEU A 232 11.50 19.29 14.23
C LEU A 232 11.26 19.33 15.75
N VAL A 233 12.30 19.15 16.58
CA VAL A 233 12.20 19.20 18.06
C VAL A 233 11.52 20.49 18.56
N PRO A 234 11.89 21.70 18.10
CA PRO A 234 11.24 22.93 18.55
C PRO A 234 9.75 22.99 18.18
N SER A 235 9.40 22.51 16.98
CA SER A 235 8.02 22.49 16.49
C SER A 235 7.14 21.55 17.32
N TRP A 236 7.64 20.36 17.67
CA TRP A 236 6.91 19.39 18.50
C TRP A 236 6.68 19.90 19.92
N ALA A 237 7.72 20.48 20.53
CA ALA A 237 7.62 21.12 21.84
C ALA A 237 6.60 22.28 21.82
N PHE A 238 6.60 23.07 20.75
CA PHE A 238 5.69 24.20 20.56
C PHE A 238 4.23 23.75 20.43
N PHE A 239 3.92 22.78 19.57
CA PHE A 239 2.55 22.28 19.42
C PHE A 239 2.05 21.58 20.69
N ALA A 240 2.91 20.84 21.39
CA ALA A 240 2.56 20.27 22.70
C ALA A 240 2.35 21.35 23.77
N PHE A 241 3.10 22.44 23.72
CA PHE A 241 2.85 23.60 24.57
C PHE A 241 1.50 24.27 24.27
N LEU A 242 1.15 24.46 22.99
CA LEU A 242 -0.15 24.97 22.56
C LEU A 242 -1.30 24.09 23.06
N GLY A 243 -1.17 22.77 22.94
CA GLY A 243 -2.12 21.82 23.51
C GLY A 243 -2.27 21.96 25.02
N GLY A 244 -1.15 22.14 25.73
CA GLY A 244 -1.16 22.40 27.17
C GLY A 244 -1.88 23.71 27.54
N LEU A 245 -1.69 24.77 26.75
CA LEU A 245 -2.40 26.04 26.91
C LEU A 245 -3.90 25.89 26.68
N LEU A 246 -4.32 25.10 25.69
CA LEU A 246 -5.74 24.81 25.43
C LEU A 246 -6.40 24.06 26.60
N GLU A 247 -5.66 23.22 27.31
CA GLU A 247 -6.20 22.45 28.44
C GLU A 247 -6.18 23.22 29.78
N LEU A 248 -5.11 23.97 30.08
CA LEU A 248 -4.91 24.63 31.38
C LEU A 248 -5.17 26.14 31.38
N GLY A 249 -5.19 26.76 30.20
CA GLY A 249 -5.31 28.20 30.04
C GLY A 249 -4.01 28.99 30.22
N LEU A 250 -4.08 30.28 29.90
CA LEU A 250 -2.98 31.21 30.12
C LEU A 250 -2.68 31.33 31.62
N PRO A 251 -1.39 31.24 32.02
CA PRO A 251 -0.99 31.52 33.40
C PRO A 251 -1.47 32.92 33.81
N GLN A 252 -1.92 33.08 35.06
CA GLN A 252 -2.43 34.37 35.58
C GLN A 252 -1.45 35.55 35.37
N ARG A 253 -0.14 35.30 35.30
CA ARG A 253 0.89 36.32 35.02
C ARG A 253 0.91 36.86 33.58
N PHE A 254 0.33 36.13 32.62
CA PHE A 254 0.25 36.50 31.21
C PHE A 254 -1.20 36.74 30.76
N ARG A 255 -2.14 36.88 31.70
CA ARG A 255 -3.45 37.44 31.40
C ARG A 255 -3.21 38.91 31.05
N PHE A 256 -2.99 39.19 29.78
CA PHE A 256 -3.12 40.54 29.27
C PHE A 256 -4.49 41.04 29.71
N SER A 257 -4.53 42.20 30.35
CA SER A 257 -5.76 42.94 30.61
C SER A 257 -6.34 43.39 29.27
N LEU A 258 -6.88 42.44 28.51
CA LEU A 258 -7.75 42.66 27.38
C LEU A 258 -9.06 43.17 27.97
N GLY A 259 -9.06 44.42 28.43
CA GLY A 259 -10.25 45.11 28.93
C GLY A 259 -11.36 45.01 27.90
N ASP A 260 -12.60 44.80 28.36
CA ASP A 260 -13.92 44.74 27.69
C ASP A 260 -14.03 44.44 26.18
N SER A 261 -13.02 43.82 25.60
CA SER A 261 -12.94 43.41 24.21
C SER A 261 -13.55 42.03 24.09
N TRP A 262 -14.12 41.73 22.92
CA TRP A 262 -14.77 40.46 22.62
C TRP A 262 -13.90 39.22 22.96
N LEU A 263 -12.57 39.35 22.85
CA LEU A 263 -11.59 38.31 23.23
C LEU A 263 -11.51 38.03 24.74
N GLY A 264 -11.82 39.02 25.59
CA GLY A 264 -11.84 38.86 27.05
C GLY A 264 -13.05 38.09 27.58
N ARG A 265 -14.11 37.94 26.78
CA ARG A 265 -15.33 37.17 27.11
C ARG A 265 -15.23 35.69 26.78
N ILE A 266 -14.20 35.27 26.05
CA ILE A 266 -14.03 33.88 25.62
C ILE A 266 -13.66 33.04 26.84
N ARG A 267 -14.54 32.09 27.22
CA ARG A 267 -14.26 31.19 28.33
C ARG A 267 -13.21 30.17 27.92
N LEU A 268 -12.42 29.70 28.88
CA LEU A 268 -11.46 28.62 28.65
C LEU A 268 -12.14 27.36 28.07
N GLU A 269 -13.38 27.12 28.48
CA GLU A 269 -14.21 26.03 27.97
C GLU A 269 -14.52 26.18 26.47
N ASP A 270 -14.70 27.41 25.98
CA ASP A 270 -14.96 27.71 24.57
C ASP A 270 -13.68 27.50 23.74
N LEU A 271 -12.53 27.99 24.22
CA LEU A 271 -11.22 27.74 23.60
C LEU A 271 -10.90 26.25 23.52
N ARG A 272 -11.20 25.49 24.58
CA ARG A 272 -11.01 24.04 24.62
C ARG A 272 -11.93 23.33 23.63
N ARG A 273 -13.20 23.74 23.50
CA ARG A 273 -14.14 23.19 22.51
C ARG A 273 -13.69 23.48 21.08
N VAL A 274 -13.23 24.70 20.81
CA VAL A 274 -12.69 25.09 19.50
C VAL A 274 -11.42 24.29 19.18
N GLY A 275 -10.49 24.16 20.12
CA GLY A 275 -9.28 23.35 19.93
C GLY A 275 -9.58 21.88 19.62
N VAL A 276 -10.51 21.27 20.36
CA VAL A 276 -10.98 19.90 20.08
C VAL A 276 -11.67 19.81 18.71
N ALA A 277 -12.50 20.80 18.36
CA ALA A 277 -13.17 20.84 17.06
C ALA A 277 -12.20 20.98 15.90
N VAL A 278 -11.13 21.79 16.04
CA VAL A 278 -10.07 21.91 15.03
C VAL A 278 -9.33 20.58 14.87
N VAL A 279 -8.95 19.93 15.98
CA VAL A 279 -8.32 18.61 15.96
C VAL A 279 -9.20 17.58 15.26
N LEU A 280 -10.50 17.49 15.63
CA LEU A 280 -11.44 16.57 15.01
C LEU A 280 -11.68 16.88 13.53
N THR A 281 -11.83 18.16 13.17
CA THR A 281 -12.07 18.58 11.78
C THR A 281 -10.88 18.21 10.91
N VAL A 282 -9.65 18.48 11.37
CA VAL A 282 -8.43 18.12 10.64
C VAL A 282 -8.26 16.60 10.56
N CYS A 283 -8.58 15.85 11.63
CA CYS A 283 -8.56 14.39 11.62
C CYS A 283 -9.65 13.73 10.77
N LEU A 284 -10.79 14.40 10.53
CA LEU A 284 -11.85 13.90 9.64
C LEU A 284 -11.61 14.32 8.19
N TRP A 285 -10.97 15.47 7.98
CA TRP A 285 -10.61 15.97 6.65
C TRP A 285 -9.62 15.05 5.92
N THR A 286 -8.78 14.30 6.65
CA THR A 286 -7.90 13.28 6.06
C THR A 286 -8.67 12.23 5.26
N LEU A 287 -9.88 11.86 5.69
CA LEU A 287 -10.74 10.91 4.96
C LEU A 287 -11.28 11.53 3.67
N VAL A 288 -11.67 12.82 3.71
CA VAL A 288 -12.14 13.56 2.54
C VAL A 288 -11.01 13.83 1.55
N ALA A 289 -9.80 14.06 2.07
CA ALA A 289 -8.62 14.34 1.28
C ALA A 289 -7.98 13.09 0.64
N TYR A 290 -8.46 11.88 0.94
CA TYR A 290 -7.89 10.63 0.45
C TYR A 290 -7.83 10.55 -1.09
N GLY A 291 -8.83 11.08 -1.80
CA GLY A 291 -8.80 11.14 -3.27
C GLY A 291 -7.66 11.99 -3.85
N PHE A 292 -7.05 12.86 -3.05
CA PHE A 292 -5.86 13.63 -3.40
C PHE A 292 -4.55 12.91 -3.03
N TRP A 293 -4.63 11.81 -2.29
CA TRP A 293 -3.51 11.05 -1.71
C TRP A 293 -3.50 9.60 -2.21
N ASP A 294 -4.09 9.38 -3.37
CA ASP A 294 -4.29 8.05 -3.90
C ASP A 294 -2.95 7.37 -4.25
N PRO A 295 -2.62 6.19 -3.68
CA PRO A 295 -1.39 5.46 -4.00
C PRO A 295 -1.36 4.97 -5.46
N ARG A 296 -2.45 5.13 -6.24
CA ARG A 296 -2.49 4.89 -7.70
C ARG A 296 -1.55 5.80 -8.51
N VAL A 297 -0.83 6.75 -7.88
CA VAL A 297 0.19 7.59 -8.55
C VAL A 297 1.43 6.75 -8.84
N LEU A 298 1.36 5.94 -9.87
CA LEU A 298 2.48 5.09 -10.25
C LEU A 298 3.51 5.76 -11.14
N TYR A 299 3.25 6.91 -11.74
CA TYR A 299 4.21 7.46 -12.68
C TYR A 299 4.21 8.97 -12.58
N ALA A 300 5.11 9.53 -11.76
CA ALA A 300 5.46 10.92 -11.94
C ALA A 300 5.92 11.08 -13.40
N SER A 301 5.28 11.99 -14.13
CA SER A 301 5.63 12.35 -15.51
C SER A 301 7.08 12.87 -15.65
N SER A 302 7.76 13.02 -14.51
CA SER A 302 9.20 13.24 -14.34
C SER A 302 9.76 12.36 -13.21
N ILE A 303 9.73 11.03 -13.36
CA ILE A 303 10.54 10.15 -12.50
C ILE A 303 12.03 10.51 -12.72
N SER A 304 12.68 11.03 -11.68
CA SER A 304 14.12 11.30 -11.67
C SER A 304 14.88 9.99 -11.92
N PRO A 305 15.93 9.99 -12.76
CA PRO A 305 16.75 8.80 -13.04
C PRO A 305 17.60 8.34 -11.84
N THR A 306 17.49 8.98 -10.67
CA THR A 306 18.27 8.65 -9.46
C THR A 306 17.62 7.52 -8.65
N ARG A 307 18.44 6.56 -8.19
CA ARG A 307 18.04 5.37 -7.40
C ARG A 307 17.29 5.67 -6.09
N ALA A 308 17.21 6.93 -5.65
CA ALA A 308 16.84 7.27 -4.28
C ALA A 308 15.34 7.52 -4.04
N ASP A 309 14.54 7.93 -5.04
CA ASP A 309 13.23 8.56 -4.77
C ASP A 309 12.05 7.91 -5.49
N LEU A 310 12.00 6.58 -5.60
CA LEU A 310 10.90 5.90 -6.30
C LEU A 310 10.22 4.86 -5.43
N THR A 311 9.30 5.34 -4.58
CA THR A 311 8.23 4.50 -4.05
C THR A 311 7.11 4.44 -5.09
N LEU A 312 7.12 3.38 -5.88
CA LEU A 312 5.99 3.02 -6.73
C LEU A 312 4.91 2.36 -5.85
N GLY A 313 3.75 3.00 -5.74
CA GLY A 313 2.59 2.48 -5.01
C GLY A 313 2.12 1.13 -5.55
N GLN A 314 1.23 0.45 -4.81
CA GLN A 314 0.61 -0.79 -5.26
C GLN A 314 -0.09 -0.61 -6.62
N SER A 315 -0.16 -1.67 -7.42
CA SER A 315 -0.86 -1.70 -8.71
C SER A 315 -2.39 -1.68 -8.53
N SER A 316 -2.94 -0.68 -7.86
CA SER A 316 -4.38 -0.56 -7.58
C SER A 316 -5.19 0.12 -8.70
N TYR A 317 -4.60 0.26 -9.89
CA TYR A 317 -5.21 0.97 -11.00
C TYR A 317 -6.12 0.09 -11.87
N PRO A 318 -7.07 0.70 -12.61
CA PRO A 318 -7.83 0.05 -13.67
C PRO A 318 -6.92 -0.65 -14.68
N TYR A 319 -7.14 -1.95 -14.87
CA TYR A 319 -6.32 -2.76 -15.76
C TYR A 319 -7.14 -3.80 -16.49
N VAL A 320 -6.79 -4.00 -17.76
CA VAL A 320 -7.29 -5.08 -18.60
C VAL A 320 -6.14 -5.62 -19.42
N ALA A 321 -6.04 -6.94 -19.54
CA ALA A 321 -4.92 -7.56 -20.23
C ALA A 321 -5.32 -8.82 -20.96
N GLY A 322 -4.57 -9.11 -22.02
CA GLY A 322 -4.41 -10.46 -22.49
C GLY A 322 -3.39 -11.20 -21.61
N TYR A 323 -3.59 -12.50 -21.41
CA TYR A 323 -2.60 -13.37 -20.79
C TYR A 323 -2.35 -14.62 -21.64
N TYR A 324 -1.17 -15.19 -21.50
CA TYR A 324 -0.84 -16.40 -22.24
C TYR A 324 -1.51 -17.64 -21.64
N ASN A 325 -2.48 -18.20 -22.38
CA ASN A 325 -3.26 -19.33 -21.91
C ASN A 325 -2.64 -20.67 -22.35
N SER A 326 -1.55 -21.04 -21.68
CA SER A 326 -0.79 -22.28 -21.91
C SER A 326 -0.21 -22.83 -20.61
N THR A 327 0.28 -24.07 -20.65
CA THR A 327 1.11 -24.64 -19.58
C THR A 327 2.36 -23.79 -19.32
N GLN A 328 2.85 -23.80 -18.08
CA GLN A 328 4.03 -23.05 -17.67
C GLN A 328 5.32 -23.55 -18.34
N TYR A 329 6.16 -22.63 -18.79
CA TYR A 329 7.56 -22.90 -19.14
C TYR A 329 8.43 -21.63 -19.12
N ARG A 330 9.73 -21.81 -19.25
CA ARG A 330 10.77 -20.77 -19.12
C ARG A 330 11.23 -20.26 -20.47
N ILE A 331 11.49 -18.96 -20.56
CA ILE A 331 11.97 -18.26 -21.76
C ILE A 331 13.06 -17.24 -21.39
N CYS A 332 13.87 -16.82 -22.37
CA CYS A 332 14.86 -15.76 -22.12
C CYS A 332 14.32 -14.36 -22.42
N CYS A 333 13.31 -14.28 -23.30
CA CYS A 333 13.12 -13.10 -24.13
C CYS A 333 11.67 -12.94 -24.54
N LEU A 334 11.17 -11.70 -24.51
CA LEU A 334 9.80 -11.31 -24.81
C LEU A 334 9.78 -10.06 -25.70
N GLN A 335 8.76 -9.95 -26.54
CA GLN A 335 8.49 -8.75 -27.31
C GLN A 335 7.00 -8.51 -27.51
N LEU A 336 6.63 -7.24 -27.70
CA LEU A 336 5.26 -6.81 -27.93
C LEU A 336 5.26 -5.49 -28.72
N GLY A 337 4.41 -5.37 -29.74
CA GLY A 337 4.08 -4.10 -30.37
C GLY A 337 2.93 -3.40 -29.67
N VAL A 338 3.03 -2.09 -29.50
CA VAL A 338 1.99 -1.24 -28.90
C VAL A 338 1.62 -0.16 -29.90
N SER A 339 0.34 -0.03 -30.24
CA SER A 339 -0.16 1.02 -31.12
C SER A 339 -1.40 1.68 -30.51
N PHE A 340 -1.34 3.00 -30.32
CA PHE A 340 -2.49 3.81 -29.91
C PHE A 340 -3.23 4.24 -31.17
N VAL A 341 -4.02 3.32 -31.73
CA VAL A 341 -4.74 3.53 -33.01
C VAL A 341 -5.59 4.78 -32.95
N GLU A 342 -6.33 4.96 -31.86
CA GLU A 342 -7.09 6.17 -31.56
C GLU A 342 -6.87 6.53 -30.10
N ALA A 343 -6.64 7.81 -29.79
CA ALA A 343 -6.61 8.30 -28.43
C ALA A 343 -6.90 9.81 -28.41
N ASN A 344 -8.01 10.20 -27.78
CA ASN A 344 -8.29 11.60 -27.53
C ASN A 344 -7.55 12.06 -26.26
N VAL A 345 -6.34 12.59 -26.44
CA VAL A 345 -5.49 13.07 -25.34
C VAL A 345 -6.13 14.19 -24.51
N GLN A 346 -7.13 14.91 -25.04
CA GLN A 346 -7.85 15.94 -24.28
C GLN A 346 -8.75 15.36 -23.19
N LEU A 347 -9.11 14.08 -23.28
CA LEU A 347 -9.85 13.37 -22.25
C LEU A 347 -8.94 12.84 -21.13
N LEU A 348 -7.61 12.87 -21.32
CA LEU A 348 -6.66 12.55 -20.26
C LEU A 348 -6.49 13.76 -19.33
N ALA A 349 -6.88 13.61 -18.07
CA ALA A 349 -6.60 14.62 -17.04
C ALA A 349 -5.08 14.88 -16.91
N PRO A 350 -4.63 16.07 -16.45
CA PRO A 350 -3.21 16.44 -16.38
C PRO A 350 -2.29 15.43 -15.66
N ASP A 351 -2.83 14.71 -14.67
CA ASP A 351 -2.10 13.69 -13.89
C ASP A 351 -2.53 12.25 -14.22
N ASN A 352 -3.23 12.05 -15.35
CA ASN A 352 -3.60 10.73 -15.86
C ASN A 352 -2.71 10.32 -17.03
N PHE A 353 -2.71 9.03 -17.33
CA PHE A 353 -1.96 8.44 -18.43
C PHE A 353 -2.78 7.30 -19.05
N LEU A 354 -2.46 6.95 -20.28
CA LEU A 354 -2.85 5.68 -20.88
C LEU A 354 -1.60 4.83 -21.10
N MET A 355 -1.47 3.77 -20.32
CA MET A 355 -0.37 2.81 -20.36
C MET A 355 -0.79 1.62 -21.21
N ALA A 356 0.12 1.12 -22.05
CA ALA A 356 -0.03 -0.15 -22.74
C ALA A 356 1.32 -0.86 -22.81
N GLY A 357 1.36 -2.15 -22.54
CA GLY A 357 2.64 -2.87 -22.49
C GLY A 357 2.53 -4.31 -22.03
N MET A 358 3.62 -4.82 -21.49
CA MET A 358 3.77 -6.20 -21.03
C MET A 358 4.40 -6.31 -19.65
N GLY A 359 3.98 -7.32 -18.91
CA GLY A 359 4.55 -7.71 -17.63
C GLY A 359 4.77 -9.22 -17.55
N VAL A 360 5.89 -9.61 -16.94
CA VAL A 360 6.26 -11.01 -16.73
C VAL A 360 6.87 -11.25 -15.35
N GLN A 361 6.76 -12.48 -14.86
CA GLN A 361 7.39 -12.93 -13.61
C GLN A 361 8.73 -13.65 -13.88
N SER A 362 9.66 -13.55 -12.93
CA SER A 362 10.76 -14.51 -12.79
C SER A 362 10.86 -15.00 -11.34
N PRO A 363 11.20 -16.27 -11.09
CA PRO A 363 11.28 -16.81 -9.75
C PRO A 363 12.64 -16.50 -9.10
N ASN A 364 12.65 -16.37 -7.78
CA ASN A 364 13.88 -16.45 -6.99
C ASN A 364 14.22 -17.92 -6.73
N CYS A 365 15.48 -18.34 -6.96
CA CYS A 365 15.84 -19.75 -6.78
C CYS A 365 15.85 -20.20 -5.32
N CYS A 366 15.93 -19.25 -4.38
CA CYS A 366 16.66 -19.51 -3.15
C CYS A 366 16.00 -18.93 -1.90
N VAL A 367 14.96 -18.10 -2.04
CA VAL A 367 14.18 -17.58 -0.91
C VAL A 367 12.70 -17.75 -1.22
N ASP A 368 12.03 -18.63 -0.47
CA ASP A 368 10.61 -18.91 -0.65
C ASP A 368 9.74 -17.69 -0.29
N GLY A 369 8.78 -17.39 -1.15
CA GLY A 369 7.97 -16.17 -1.13
C GLY A 369 8.58 -14.96 -1.81
N TRP A 370 9.88 -14.97 -2.15
CA TRP A 370 10.48 -13.86 -2.91
C TRP A 370 10.28 -14.10 -4.41
N ASP A 371 9.60 -13.17 -5.07
CA ASP A 371 9.34 -13.21 -6.50
C ASP A 371 9.75 -11.91 -7.17
N LEU A 372 9.81 -11.92 -8.49
CA LEU A 372 10.28 -10.78 -9.26
C LEU A 372 9.32 -10.50 -10.40
N GLY A 373 8.91 -9.23 -10.50
CA GLY A 373 8.12 -8.73 -11.61
C GLY A 373 8.99 -7.90 -12.56
N TRP A 374 8.72 -7.99 -13.86
CA TRP A 374 9.42 -7.24 -14.91
C TRP A 374 8.39 -6.67 -15.88
N ARG A 375 8.52 -5.39 -16.24
CA ARG A 375 7.64 -4.76 -17.21
C ARG A 375 8.39 -3.95 -18.27
N ALA A 376 7.76 -3.87 -19.43
CA ALA A 376 8.05 -2.89 -20.46
C ALA A 376 6.74 -2.29 -20.94
N ASP A 377 6.62 -0.96 -20.87
CA ASP A 377 5.38 -0.24 -21.13
C ASP A 377 5.60 1.01 -21.98
N VAL A 378 4.57 1.43 -22.71
CA VAL A 378 4.46 2.74 -23.33
C VAL A 378 3.35 3.52 -22.64
N PHE A 379 3.66 4.74 -22.21
CA PHE A 379 2.70 5.68 -21.64
C PHE A 379 2.38 6.77 -22.65
N LEU A 380 1.10 7.01 -22.90
CA LEU A 380 0.59 8.20 -23.56
C LEU A 380 0.18 9.23 -22.51
N LEU A 381 0.78 10.42 -22.63
CA LEU A 381 0.53 11.55 -21.74
C LEU A 381 -0.44 12.58 -22.37
N PRO A 382 -1.07 13.46 -21.55
CA PRO A 382 -2.01 14.48 -22.04
C PRO A 382 -1.41 15.45 -23.07
N ASN A 383 -0.09 15.64 -23.06
CA ASN A 383 0.65 16.48 -24.01
C ASN A 383 1.02 15.74 -25.32
N SER A 384 0.44 14.57 -25.59
CA SER A 384 0.75 13.69 -26.73
C SER A 384 2.17 13.11 -26.77
N SER A 385 2.99 13.33 -25.72
CA SER A 385 4.28 12.65 -25.63
C SER A 385 4.09 11.19 -25.23
N LEU A 386 4.95 10.33 -25.77
CA LEU A 386 5.02 8.94 -25.38
C LEU A 386 6.23 8.72 -24.48
N ILE A 387 6.09 7.90 -23.44
CA ILE A 387 7.21 7.47 -22.61
C ILE A 387 7.33 5.96 -22.73
N VAL A 388 8.46 5.50 -23.23
CA VAL A 388 8.85 4.09 -23.14
C VAL A 388 9.48 3.88 -21.78
N SER A 389 9.05 2.85 -21.06
CA SER A 389 9.50 2.54 -19.70
C SER A 389 9.84 1.07 -19.54
N GLY A 390 10.85 0.80 -18.72
CA GLY A 390 11.29 -0.53 -18.33
C GLY A 390 11.55 -0.55 -16.84
N SER A 391 10.98 -1.53 -16.14
CA SER A 391 11.02 -1.59 -14.68
C SER A 391 11.04 -3.02 -14.15
N SER A 392 11.63 -3.18 -12.97
CA SER A 392 11.72 -4.45 -12.25
C SER A 392 11.37 -4.26 -10.77
N TRP A 393 10.61 -5.20 -10.21
CA TRP A 393 10.16 -5.19 -8.83
C TRP A 393 10.58 -6.46 -8.12
N THR A 394 10.97 -6.33 -6.86
CA THR A 394 10.99 -7.44 -5.91
C THR A 394 9.65 -7.49 -5.22
N THR A 395 9.13 -8.69 -5.06
CA THR A 395 7.94 -8.98 -4.28
C THR A 395 8.22 -10.05 -3.25
N CYS A 396 7.40 -10.09 -2.21
CA CYS A 396 7.54 -11.02 -1.11
C CYS A 396 6.17 -11.42 -0.56
N ASP A 397 5.72 -12.65 -0.78
CA ASP A 397 4.41 -13.17 -0.36
C ASP A 397 4.11 -12.97 1.15
N SER A 398 2.87 -13.15 1.59
CA SER A 398 2.43 -12.95 3.00
C SER A 398 2.99 -13.94 4.04
N ASN A 399 4.10 -14.61 3.74
CA ASN A 399 4.67 -15.67 4.55
C ASN A 399 5.71 -15.16 5.57
N ALA A 400 6.12 -15.98 6.55
CA ALA A 400 7.04 -15.52 7.60
C ALA A 400 8.48 -15.20 7.13
N ASN A 401 8.96 -15.76 6.00
CA ASN A 401 10.23 -15.35 5.39
C ASN A 401 10.17 -13.91 4.89
N CYS A 402 8.98 -13.46 4.50
CA CYS A 402 8.66 -12.08 4.16
C CYS A 402 8.26 -11.23 5.37
N GLY A 403 8.35 -11.80 6.57
CA GLY A 403 7.96 -11.17 7.80
C GLY A 403 6.47 -11.25 8.09
N GLY A 404 5.67 -12.07 7.39
CA GLY A 404 4.25 -12.33 7.64
C GLY A 404 3.30 -11.31 7.01
N TYR A 405 3.72 -10.63 5.96
CA TYR A 405 2.96 -9.65 5.20
C TYR A 405 3.57 -9.54 3.83
N PHE A 406 2.74 -9.29 2.82
CA PHE A 406 3.27 -9.15 1.49
C PHE A 406 3.69 -7.71 1.20
N TRP A 407 4.74 -7.56 0.39
CA TRP A 407 5.24 -6.25 -0.01
C TRP A 407 5.84 -6.28 -1.41
N GLN A 408 5.99 -5.10 -2.01
CA GLN A 408 6.68 -4.93 -3.28
C GLN A 408 7.66 -3.75 -3.21
N GLN A 409 8.74 -3.82 -3.98
CA GLN A 409 9.77 -2.80 -4.05
C GLN A 409 10.26 -2.64 -5.48
N LEU A 410 10.29 -1.40 -6.00
CA LEU A 410 10.96 -1.11 -7.25
C LEU A 410 12.49 -1.27 -7.08
N ARG A 411 13.10 -2.06 -7.96
CA ARG A 411 14.55 -2.30 -7.98
C ARG A 411 15.27 -1.46 -9.01
N TYR A 412 14.63 -1.30 -10.16
CA TYR A 412 15.20 -0.66 -11.33
C TYR A 412 14.10 0.00 -12.15
N HIS A 413 14.39 1.19 -12.66
CA HIS A 413 13.55 1.90 -13.62
C HIS A 413 14.41 2.63 -14.62
N ALA A 414 14.03 2.55 -15.89
CA ALA A 414 14.58 3.33 -16.97
C ALA A 414 13.43 3.81 -17.86
N GLN A 415 13.62 4.98 -18.48
CA GLN A 415 12.62 5.52 -19.40
C GLN A 415 13.24 6.43 -20.46
N VAL A 416 12.56 6.51 -21.60
CA VAL A 416 12.90 7.40 -22.72
C VAL A 416 11.62 8.08 -23.19
N ARG A 417 11.69 9.40 -23.42
CA ARG A 417 10.59 10.17 -24.00
C ARG A 417 10.71 10.17 -25.53
N LEU A 418 9.58 9.89 -26.18
CA LEU A 418 9.40 9.95 -27.62
C LEU A 418 8.34 11.00 -27.96
N ASN A 419 8.53 11.70 -29.07
CA ASN A 419 7.56 12.66 -29.61
C ASN A 419 7.22 12.25 -31.05
N PRO A 420 6.48 11.14 -31.25
CA PRO A 420 6.15 10.70 -32.59
C PRO A 420 5.20 11.69 -33.28
N GLN A 421 5.32 11.82 -34.60
CA GLN A 421 4.36 12.59 -35.39
C GLN A 421 2.98 11.91 -35.47
N ASN A 422 2.93 10.59 -35.28
CA ASN A 422 1.69 9.81 -35.32
C ASN A 422 1.70 8.76 -34.19
N MET A 423 0.72 8.84 -33.28
CA MET A 423 0.57 7.92 -32.14
C MET A 423 0.06 6.53 -32.54
N SER A 424 -0.55 6.40 -33.73
CA SER A 424 -0.99 5.13 -34.28
C SER A 424 0.16 4.29 -34.84
N ALA A 425 1.34 4.88 -35.05
CA ALA A 425 2.53 4.13 -35.45
C ALA A 425 2.94 3.17 -34.32
N PRO A 426 3.13 1.87 -34.61
CA PRO A 426 3.45 0.89 -33.57
C PRO A 426 4.85 1.12 -32.98
N ILE A 427 4.95 0.98 -31.67
CA ILE A 427 6.20 0.94 -30.93
C ILE A 427 6.40 -0.48 -30.44
N TYR A 428 7.48 -1.11 -30.84
CA TYR A 428 7.83 -2.44 -30.40
C TYR A 428 8.71 -2.36 -29.16
N LEU A 429 8.35 -3.14 -28.15
CA LEU A 429 9.06 -3.30 -26.88
C LEU A 429 9.68 -4.69 -26.84
N ARG A 430 10.88 -4.79 -26.25
CA ARG A 430 11.53 -6.08 -26.02
C ARG A 430 12.24 -6.09 -24.67
N MET A 431 12.10 -7.21 -23.97
CA MET A 431 12.84 -7.54 -22.76
C MET A 431 13.61 -8.84 -22.98
N MET A 432 14.87 -8.88 -22.60
CA MET A 432 15.67 -10.11 -22.73
C MET A 432 16.82 -10.18 -21.74
N TRP A 433 17.10 -11.41 -21.33
CA TRP A 433 18.31 -11.77 -20.60
C TRP A 433 19.48 -11.92 -21.56
N GLU A 434 20.58 -11.23 -21.28
CA GLU A 434 21.81 -11.31 -22.09
C GLU A 434 23.03 -11.58 -21.21
N PRO A 435 23.97 -12.41 -21.68
CA PRO A 435 25.22 -12.64 -20.96
C PRO A 435 26.08 -11.38 -20.95
N THR A 436 26.72 -11.10 -19.83
CA THR A 436 27.68 -10.02 -19.65
C THR A 436 28.89 -10.54 -18.89
N ASN A 437 30.08 -10.05 -19.23
CA ASN A 437 31.32 -10.48 -18.58
C ASN A 437 31.80 -9.38 -17.63
N ILE A 438 31.77 -9.67 -16.33
CA ILE A 438 32.22 -8.76 -15.27
C ILE A 438 33.29 -9.48 -14.47
N ASN A 439 34.49 -8.89 -14.39
CA ASN A 439 35.63 -9.44 -13.65
C ASN A 439 35.96 -10.90 -14.02
N GLY A 440 35.82 -11.27 -15.30
CA GLY A 440 36.09 -12.63 -15.79
C GLY A 440 35.00 -13.67 -15.47
N GLN A 441 33.88 -13.26 -14.86
CA GLN A 441 32.71 -14.11 -14.64
C GLN A 441 31.60 -13.76 -15.63
N THR A 442 30.99 -14.78 -16.24
CA THR A 442 29.79 -14.60 -17.06
C THR A 442 28.57 -14.51 -16.15
N LEU A 443 28.00 -13.31 -16.09
CA LEU A 443 26.73 -13.00 -15.43
C LEU A 443 25.66 -12.76 -16.49
N TYR A 444 24.42 -12.60 -16.06
CA TYR A 444 23.31 -12.28 -16.96
C TYR A 444 22.64 -10.99 -16.51
N GLN A 445 22.37 -10.11 -17.46
CA GLN A 445 21.67 -8.85 -17.22
C GLN A 445 20.35 -8.83 -17.99
N ALA A 446 19.33 -8.22 -17.38
CA ALA A 446 18.06 -7.97 -18.03
C ALA A 446 18.15 -6.63 -18.76
N ASN A 447 17.83 -6.64 -20.06
CA ASN A 447 17.88 -5.44 -20.90
C ASN A 447 16.50 -5.11 -21.48
N TRP A 448 16.25 -3.82 -21.65
CA TRP A 448 15.04 -3.29 -22.26
C TRP A 448 15.38 -2.54 -23.55
N TYR A 449 14.60 -2.84 -24.58
CA TYR A 449 14.76 -2.30 -25.92
C TYR A 449 13.43 -1.76 -26.46
N TYR A 450 13.52 -0.78 -27.34
CA TYR A 450 12.39 -0.33 -28.14
C TYR A 450 12.76 -0.15 -29.62
N ASP A 451 11.77 -0.24 -30.50
CA ASP A 451 11.88 0.04 -31.93
C ASP A 451 10.65 0.84 -32.39
N THR A 452 10.90 1.89 -33.18
CA THR A 452 9.87 2.77 -33.78
C THR A 452 9.93 2.80 -35.31
N THR A 453 10.97 2.20 -35.90
CA THR A 453 11.26 2.25 -37.33
C THR A 453 11.16 0.89 -38.01
N ASN A 454 10.95 -0.20 -37.24
CA ASN A 454 10.99 -1.59 -37.70
C ASN A 454 12.36 -2.01 -38.28
N VAL A 455 13.43 -1.28 -37.97
CA VAL A 455 14.78 -1.52 -38.53
C VAL A 455 15.79 -1.83 -37.44
N SER A 456 15.72 -1.18 -36.28
CA SER A 456 16.77 -1.31 -35.26
C SER A 456 16.25 -1.17 -33.84
N TRP A 457 16.59 -2.16 -33.00
CA TRP A 457 16.32 -2.12 -31.57
C TRP A 457 17.28 -1.17 -30.86
N THR A 458 16.73 -0.22 -30.13
CA THR A 458 17.48 0.73 -29.29
C THR A 458 17.38 0.31 -27.83
N ARG A 459 18.52 0.01 -27.19
CA ARG A 459 18.56 -0.28 -25.75
C ARG A 459 18.36 1.00 -24.96
N PHE A 460 17.48 0.97 -23.98
CA PHE A 460 17.25 2.12 -23.08
C PHE A 460 17.37 1.79 -21.60
N GLY A 461 17.37 0.51 -21.23
CA GLY A 461 17.53 0.05 -19.86
C GLY A 461 18.40 -1.20 -19.79
N SER A 462 19.15 -1.34 -18.70
CA SER A 462 20.00 -2.49 -18.40
C SER A 462 20.15 -2.62 -16.89
N PHE A 463 19.81 -3.79 -16.36
CA PHE A 463 19.87 -4.09 -14.93
C PHE A 463 20.63 -5.39 -14.71
N LEU A 464 21.63 -5.35 -13.83
CA LEU A 464 22.36 -6.52 -13.36
C LEU A 464 21.69 -7.01 -12.07
N PRO A 465 20.95 -8.12 -12.08
CA PRO A 465 20.28 -8.65 -10.91
C PRO A 465 21.24 -9.44 -10.02
N ASP A 466 20.76 -9.85 -8.84
CA ASP A 466 21.51 -10.72 -7.94
C ASP A 466 21.69 -12.11 -8.57
N PHE A 467 22.82 -12.76 -8.32
CA PHE A 467 23.15 -14.08 -8.88
C PHE A 467 22.15 -15.19 -8.49
N ARG A 468 21.34 -14.98 -7.44
CA ARG A 468 20.25 -15.86 -7.01
C ARG A 468 19.01 -15.80 -7.92
N GLU A 469 19.03 -14.94 -8.92
CA GLU A 469 17.93 -14.82 -9.88
C GLU A 469 18.25 -15.65 -11.11
N GLY A 470 17.30 -16.50 -11.50
CA GLY A 470 17.43 -17.27 -12.74
C GLY A 470 17.36 -16.33 -13.94
N PRO A 471 18.25 -16.45 -14.95
CA PRO A 471 18.25 -15.60 -16.15
C PRO A 471 17.16 -16.02 -17.15
N TYR A 472 15.93 -16.13 -16.67
CA TYR A 472 14.77 -16.53 -17.44
C TYR A 472 13.51 -15.88 -16.88
N PHE A 473 12.49 -15.80 -17.72
CA PHE A 473 11.13 -15.44 -17.34
C PHE A 473 10.24 -16.68 -17.39
N ASP A 474 9.28 -16.77 -16.47
CA ASP A 474 8.22 -17.76 -16.56
C ASP A 474 7.05 -17.20 -17.37
N ILE A 475 6.46 -18.03 -18.22
CA ILE A 475 5.22 -17.70 -18.95
C ILE A 475 4.22 -18.83 -18.84
N GLY A 476 2.95 -18.55 -19.15
CA GLY A 476 1.86 -19.51 -19.02
C GLY A 476 1.27 -19.54 -17.61
N ILE A 477 0.62 -20.65 -17.26
CA ILE A 477 -0.14 -20.84 -16.02
C ILE A 477 0.45 -22.03 -15.24
N PRO A 478 0.84 -21.85 -13.96
CA PRO A 478 1.32 -22.94 -13.12
C PRO A 478 0.18 -23.93 -12.86
N GLY A 479 0.47 -25.23 -12.96
CA GLY A 479 -0.54 -26.28 -12.83
C GLY A 479 -1.41 -26.52 -14.07
N GLY A 480 -1.22 -25.75 -15.15
CA GLY A 480 -1.93 -25.90 -16.43
C GLY A 480 -3.14 -24.97 -16.58
N VAL A 481 -3.91 -25.17 -17.66
CA VAL A 481 -5.06 -24.31 -18.00
C VAL A 481 -6.21 -24.58 -17.02
N PRO A 482 -6.67 -23.60 -16.22
CA PRO A 482 -7.76 -23.79 -15.27
C PRO A 482 -9.04 -24.18 -16.02
N THR A 483 -9.70 -25.25 -15.58
CA THR A 483 -10.91 -25.73 -16.25
C THR A 483 -12.18 -24.98 -15.86
N ASN A 484 -12.23 -24.22 -14.75
CA ASN A 484 -13.49 -23.58 -14.35
C ASN A 484 -13.46 -22.25 -13.54
N LEU A 485 -12.34 -21.66 -13.10
CA LEU A 485 -12.37 -20.33 -12.46
C LEU A 485 -11.04 -19.56 -12.66
N PRO A 486 -11.07 -18.24 -12.98
CA PRO A 486 -9.88 -17.39 -13.01
C PRO A 486 -9.38 -16.97 -11.61
N GLN A 487 -10.12 -17.27 -10.55
CA GLN A 487 -9.77 -16.95 -9.17
C GLN A 487 -8.66 -17.89 -8.65
N GLY A 488 -7.54 -17.29 -8.20
CA GLY A 488 -6.43 -18.00 -7.56
C GLY A 488 -5.41 -18.61 -8.53
N ALA A 489 -5.60 -18.49 -9.84
CA ALA A 489 -4.58 -18.85 -10.83
C ALA A 489 -3.57 -17.71 -10.99
N THR A 490 -2.30 -18.08 -11.22
CA THR A 490 -1.23 -17.14 -11.52
C THR A 490 -1.01 -17.08 -13.04
N TYR A 491 -0.97 -15.89 -13.62
CA TYR A 491 -0.78 -15.67 -15.05
C TYR A 491 0.57 -14.99 -15.26
N PHE A 492 1.61 -15.79 -15.49
CA PHE A 492 2.99 -15.29 -15.43
C PHE A 492 3.33 -14.28 -16.52
N TYR A 493 2.67 -14.33 -17.68
CA TYR A 493 2.85 -13.36 -18.76
C TYR A 493 1.52 -12.69 -19.13
N GLN A 494 1.48 -11.38 -18.96
CA GLN A 494 0.33 -10.54 -19.26
C GLN A 494 0.76 -9.36 -20.13
N PHE A 495 -0.13 -8.89 -20.99
CA PHE A 495 0.07 -7.74 -21.85
C PHE A 495 -1.24 -6.96 -21.91
N GLY A 496 -1.20 -5.72 -21.47
CA GLY A 496 -2.44 -5.04 -21.10
C GLY A 496 -2.32 -3.53 -21.09
N ILE A 497 -3.45 -2.93 -20.77
CA ILE A 497 -3.69 -1.50 -20.81
C ILE A 497 -4.18 -1.05 -19.44
N ALA A 498 -3.69 0.11 -19.03
CA ALA A 498 -4.02 0.71 -17.76
C ALA A 498 -4.08 2.23 -17.84
N SER A 499 -4.70 2.81 -16.84
CA SER A 499 -4.72 4.25 -16.60
C SER A 499 -4.81 4.48 -15.11
N LYS A 500 -4.37 5.65 -14.63
CA LYS A 500 -4.54 6.00 -13.20
C LYS A 500 -6.02 6.00 -12.80
N ILE A 501 -6.87 6.56 -13.66
CA ILE A 501 -8.33 6.64 -13.50
C ILE A 501 -8.96 6.25 -14.84
N PRO A 502 -10.09 5.51 -14.88
CA PRO A 502 -10.70 5.09 -16.13
C PRO A 502 -10.89 6.27 -17.09
N VAL A 503 -10.43 6.10 -18.33
CA VAL A 503 -10.58 7.08 -19.40
C VAL A 503 -11.23 6.43 -20.62
N SER A 504 -11.97 7.20 -21.41
CA SER A 504 -12.59 6.77 -22.67
C SER A 504 -12.01 7.53 -23.86
N GLY A 505 -12.50 7.24 -25.07
CA GLY A 505 -12.04 7.86 -26.31
C GLY A 505 -10.70 7.31 -26.81
N TRP A 506 -10.44 6.02 -26.60
CA TRP A 506 -9.23 5.37 -27.08
C TRP A 506 -9.45 3.96 -27.61
N ARG A 507 -8.55 3.55 -28.48
CA ARG A 507 -8.42 2.20 -29.04
C ARG A 507 -6.93 1.86 -29.15
N VAL A 508 -6.53 0.78 -28.50
CA VAL A 508 -5.15 0.31 -28.45
C VAL A 508 -5.04 -1.10 -29.00
N LEU A 509 -4.01 -1.33 -29.81
CA LEU A 509 -3.62 -2.64 -30.32
C LEU A 509 -2.32 -3.10 -29.65
N LEU A 510 -2.37 -4.33 -29.16
CA LEU A 510 -1.23 -5.08 -28.66
C LEU A 510 -0.87 -6.13 -29.72
N LEU A 511 0.20 -5.86 -30.45
CA LEU A 511 0.57 -6.53 -31.69
C LEU A 511 1.68 -7.54 -31.46
N TYR A 512 1.47 -8.76 -31.91
CA TYR A 512 2.43 -9.85 -31.93
C TYR A 512 3.18 -10.08 -30.61
N PRO A 513 2.50 -10.21 -29.44
CA PRO A 513 3.15 -10.70 -28.24
C PRO A 513 3.87 -12.00 -28.56
N SER A 514 5.18 -12.00 -28.39
CA SER A 514 6.05 -13.10 -28.82
C SER A 514 7.11 -13.37 -27.76
N PHE A 515 7.60 -14.60 -27.75
CA PHE A 515 8.64 -15.06 -26.83
C PHE A 515 9.67 -15.90 -27.58
N GLN A 516 10.89 -15.96 -27.06
CA GLN A 516 11.90 -16.88 -27.59
C GLN A 516 11.91 -18.17 -26.76
N TYR A 517 11.67 -19.30 -27.43
CA TYR A 517 11.74 -20.63 -26.83
C TYR A 517 12.61 -21.54 -27.69
N GLN A 518 13.62 -22.17 -27.08
CA GLN A 518 14.59 -23.04 -27.76
C GLN A 518 15.24 -22.38 -28.99
N GLY A 519 15.67 -21.12 -28.85
CA GLY A 519 16.39 -20.38 -29.90
C GLY A 519 15.52 -19.81 -31.02
N SER A 520 14.21 -20.04 -31.01
CA SER A 520 13.28 -19.52 -32.03
C SER A 520 12.26 -18.57 -31.42
N TRP A 521 12.01 -17.44 -32.09
CA TRP A 521 10.90 -16.54 -31.75
C TRP A 521 9.58 -17.18 -32.16
N ARG A 522 8.61 -17.15 -31.24
CA ARG A 522 7.26 -17.67 -31.45
C ARG A 522 6.26 -16.61 -31.06
N VAL A 523 5.27 -16.39 -31.94
CA VAL A 523 4.13 -15.55 -31.66
C VAL A 523 3.18 -16.30 -30.73
N MET A 524 2.55 -15.60 -29.80
CA MET A 524 1.58 -16.18 -28.90
C MET A 524 0.35 -16.70 -29.64
N GLU A 525 0.15 -18.01 -29.59
CA GLU A 525 -0.93 -18.71 -30.28
C GLU A 525 -2.27 -18.73 -29.51
N ARG A 526 -2.25 -18.50 -28.19
CA ARG A 526 -3.44 -18.61 -27.32
C ARG A 526 -3.43 -17.54 -26.24
N ALA A 527 -4.24 -16.50 -26.43
CA ALA A 527 -4.42 -15.43 -25.48
C ALA A 527 -5.89 -15.33 -25.05
N ASN A 528 -6.11 -15.18 -23.75
CA ASN A 528 -7.42 -14.90 -23.17
C ASN A 528 -7.37 -13.58 -22.38
N ILE A 529 -8.53 -13.04 -22.03
CA ILE A 529 -8.65 -11.73 -21.38
C ILE A 529 -8.80 -11.88 -19.87
N ILE A 530 -8.17 -10.97 -19.14
CA ILE A 530 -8.29 -10.82 -17.69
C ILE A 530 -8.43 -9.34 -17.31
N GLN A 531 -9.04 -9.09 -16.16
CA GLN A 531 -9.23 -7.75 -15.61
C GLN A 531 -8.59 -7.61 -14.23
N GLY A 532 -8.35 -6.36 -13.82
CA GLY A 532 -7.48 -5.98 -12.71
C GLY A 532 -7.61 -6.83 -11.45
N ASP A 533 -8.81 -7.03 -10.92
CA ASP A 533 -9.05 -7.80 -9.70
C ASP A 533 -8.63 -9.28 -9.79
N TYR A 534 -8.49 -9.82 -10.99
CA TYR A 534 -8.00 -11.17 -11.28
C TYR A 534 -6.60 -11.21 -11.91
N SER A 535 -5.96 -10.07 -12.16
CA SER A 535 -4.71 -9.97 -12.93
C SER A 535 -3.44 -10.46 -12.20
N PHE A 536 -3.55 -11.55 -11.45
CA PHE A 536 -2.49 -12.14 -10.65
C PHE A 536 -1.33 -12.60 -11.52
N TRP A 537 -0.13 -12.05 -11.32
CA TRP A 537 1.10 -12.55 -11.93
C TRP A 537 1.93 -13.40 -10.97
N LYS A 538 1.53 -13.42 -9.69
CA LYS A 538 1.94 -14.36 -8.65
C LYS A 538 0.86 -14.36 -7.56
N ALA A 539 0.67 -15.47 -6.84
CA ALA A 539 -0.21 -15.67 -5.67
C ALA A 539 -1.01 -14.42 -5.19
N GLU A 540 -0.31 -13.41 -4.68
CA GLU A 540 -0.91 -12.20 -4.10
C GLU A 540 -0.69 -10.93 -4.93
N TYR A 541 0.16 -11.00 -5.96
CA TYR A 541 0.61 -9.88 -6.78
C TYR A 541 -0.11 -9.79 -8.10
N ARG A 542 -0.50 -8.58 -8.46
CA ARG A 542 -1.27 -8.29 -9.65
C ARG A 542 -0.64 -7.18 -10.47
N TRP A 543 -0.93 -7.18 -11.77
CA TRP A 543 -0.50 -6.07 -12.61
C TRP A 543 -1.49 -4.91 -12.60
N GLY A 544 -2.75 -5.14 -12.21
CA GLY A 544 -3.69 -4.09 -11.82
C GLY A 544 -4.58 -4.53 -10.67
N GLY A 545 -5.43 -3.61 -10.19
CA GLY A 545 -6.17 -3.81 -8.94
C GLY A 545 -7.67 -3.72 -9.10
N GLU A 546 -8.12 -3.08 -10.19
CA GLU A 546 -9.54 -2.82 -10.43
C GLU A 546 -9.90 -3.19 -11.89
N PRO A 547 -11.13 -3.69 -12.12
CA PRO A 547 -11.67 -3.81 -13.47
C PRO A 547 -11.60 -2.48 -14.22
N TYR A 548 -11.27 -2.53 -15.50
CA TYR A 548 -11.26 -1.33 -16.33
C TYR A 548 -12.67 -1.09 -16.90
N GLU A 549 -13.49 -0.37 -16.14
CA GLU A 549 -14.87 -0.08 -16.52
C GLU A 549 -14.97 0.59 -17.90
N GLY A 550 -15.96 0.19 -18.70
CA GLY A 550 -16.19 0.75 -20.03
C GLY A 550 -15.22 0.28 -21.12
N VAL A 551 -14.31 -0.65 -20.83
CA VAL A 551 -13.41 -1.24 -21.83
C VAL A 551 -13.95 -2.57 -22.33
N THR A 552 -13.99 -2.70 -23.66
CA THR A 552 -14.12 -4.00 -24.32
C THR A 552 -12.76 -4.46 -24.78
N ALA A 553 -12.37 -5.67 -24.41
CA ALA A 553 -11.11 -6.30 -24.80
C ALA A 553 -11.37 -7.64 -25.49
N GLN A 554 -10.60 -7.91 -26.54
CA GLN A 554 -10.70 -9.10 -27.39
C GLN A 554 -9.30 -9.65 -27.67
N ALA A 555 -9.17 -10.95 -27.57
CA ALA A 555 -8.01 -11.74 -27.97
C ALA A 555 -8.47 -12.99 -28.74
N ASN A 556 -7.51 -13.71 -29.34
CA ASN A 556 -7.80 -14.79 -30.27
C ASN A 556 -8.53 -16.02 -29.68
N LEU A 557 -8.55 -16.24 -28.36
CA LEU A 557 -9.42 -17.26 -27.74
C LEU A 557 -10.84 -16.76 -27.45
N THR A 558 -11.03 -15.45 -27.34
CA THR A 558 -12.35 -14.84 -27.08
C THR A 558 -13.07 -14.46 -28.37
N ASP A 559 -12.34 -14.17 -29.44
CA ASP A 559 -12.87 -13.88 -30.77
C ASP A 559 -11.96 -14.53 -31.83
N PRO A 560 -12.46 -15.55 -32.57
CA PRO A 560 -11.67 -16.25 -33.58
C PRO A 560 -11.32 -15.39 -34.80
N ASN A 561 -11.94 -14.21 -34.96
CA ASN A 561 -11.60 -13.28 -36.04
C ASN A 561 -10.35 -12.45 -35.72
N ILE A 562 -9.88 -12.47 -34.47
CA ILE A 562 -8.62 -11.82 -34.08
C ILE A 562 -7.45 -12.76 -34.41
N PRO A 563 -6.49 -12.32 -35.25
CA PRO A 563 -5.33 -13.14 -35.59
C PRO A 563 -4.54 -13.58 -34.34
N PRO A 564 -3.90 -14.76 -34.37
CA PRO A 564 -2.94 -15.15 -33.33
C PRO A 564 -1.91 -14.06 -33.08
N GLY A 565 -1.60 -13.83 -31.80
CA GLY A 565 -0.72 -12.74 -31.40
C GLY A 565 -1.31 -11.37 -31.70
N THR A 566 -2.60 -11.15 -31.56
CA THR A 566 -3.16 -9.80 -31.51
C THR A 566 -4.14 -9.72 -30.34
N ALA A 567 -4.07 -8.64 -29.57
CA ALA A 567 -5.14 -8.26 -28.67
C ALA A 567 -5.56 -6.82 -28.94
N LEU A 568 -6.87 -6.61 -28.97
CA LEU A 568 -7.52 -5.33 -29.19
C LEU A 568 -8.25 -4.93 -27.91
N SER A 569 -8.10 -3.69 -27.49
CA SER A 569 -8.94 -3.11 -26.44
C SER A 569 -9.37 -1.71 -26.80
N HIS A 570 -10.59 -1.34 -26.45
CA HIS A 570 -11.14 -0.02 -26.74
C HIS A 570 -12.16 0.42 -25.68
N ALA A 571 -12.20 1.72 -25.43
CA ALA A 571 -13.24 2.39 -24.65
C ALA A 571 -13.77 3.58 -25.45
N LEU A 572 -14.95 3.45 -26.05
CA LEU A 572 -15.54 4.46 -26.94
C LEU A 572 -16.49 5.44 -26.22
N GLY A 573 -16.77 5.21 -24.93
CA GLY A 573 -17.56 6.10 -24.07
C GLY A 573 -18.09 5.37 -22.83
N PHE A 574 -18.30 6.09 -21.72
CA PHE A 574 -18.98 5.54 -20.55
C PHE A 574 -20.49 5.63 -20.77
N GLY A 575 -21.11 4.54 -21.23
CA GLY A 575 -22.57 4.46 -21.31
C GLY A 575 -23.21 4.54 -19.92
N PRO A 576 -24.48 5.01 -19.79
CA PRO A 576 -25.22 4.84 -18.56
C PRO A 576 -25.30 3.35 -18.26
N ARG A 577 -24.79 2.91 -17.10
CA ARG A 577 -24.72 1.51 -16.62
C ARG A 577 -25.64 0.57 -17.39
N GLN A 578 -25.15 -0.01 -18.48
CA GLN A 578 -25.70 -1.26 -18.93
C GLN A 578 -25.10 -2.29 -18.00
N ALA A 579 -25.93 -2.72 -17.05
CA ALA A 579 -25.73 -3.97 -16.34
C ALA A 579 -25.82 -5.14 -17.33
N THR A 580 -24.89 -5.24 -18.28
CA THR A 580 -24.48 -6.54 -18.79
C THR A 580 -23.55 -7.10 -17.74
N GLY A 581 -24.16 -7.59 -16.66
CA GLY A 581 -23.49 -8.57 -15.85
C GLY A 581 -23.11 -9.71 -16.78
N LEU A 582 -21.82 -10.02 -16.86
CA LEU A 582 -21.44 -11.42 -16.84
C LEU A 582 -21.79 -11.98 -15.44
N ARG A 583 -23.10 -12.04 -15.14
CA ARG A 583 -23.62 -13.20 -14.43
C ARG A 583 -23.41 -14.32 -15.42
N GLN A 584 -22.40 -15.17 -15.19
CA GLN A 584 -22.53 -16.54 -15.65
C GLN A 584 -23.89 -17.04 -15.13
N GLY A 585 -24.81 -17.30 -16.06
CA GLY A 585 -26.13 -17.79 -15.73
C GLY A 585 -25.99 -19.14 -15.03
N TRP A 586 -26.27 -19.17 -13.74
CA TRP A 586 -26.61 -20.40 -13.03
C TRP A 586 -28.07 -20.28 -12.60
N LEU A 587 -28.96 -20.78 -13.47
CA LEU A 587 -30.20 -21.38 -13.03
C LEU A 587 -29.79 -22.62 -12.22
N LEU A 588 -29.83 -22.51 -10.90
CA LEU A 588 -29.83 -23.66 -10.00
C LEU A 588 -31.18 -24.37 -10.16
N GLU A 589 -31.28 -25.29 -11.13
CA GLU A 589 -32.19 -26.41 -10.98
C GLU A 589 -31.61 -27.33 -9.90
N CYS A 590 -32.12 -27.21 -8.68
CA CYS A 590 -31.92 -28.21 -7.65
C CYS A 590 -32.51 -29.56 -8.13
N PRO A 591 -31.73 -30.65 -8.19
CA PRO A 591 -32.33 -31.97 -8.26
C PRO A 591 -33.03 -32.21 -6.92
N ARG A 592 -34.36 -32.35 -6.97
CA ARG A 592 -35.16 -32.83 -5.83
C ARG A 592 -34.66 -34.22 -5.44
N LEU A 593 -33.87 -34.28 -4.37
CA LEU A 593 -33.69 -35.50 -3.58
C LEU A 593 -34.99 -35.75 -2.82
N SER A 594 -35.83 -36.63 -3.37
CA SER A 594 -36.99 -37.18 -2.65
C SER A 594 -36.50 -38.13 -1.57
N MET A 595 -36.43 -37.68 -0.32
CA MET A 595 -36.55 -38.58 0.82
C MET A 595 -38.02 -38.97 0.95
N ARG A 596 -38.34 -40.21 0.54
CA ARG A 596 -39.56 -40.89 0.97
C ARG A 596 -39.36 -41.33 2.41
N LEU A 597 -40.23 -40.84 3.30
CA LEU A 597 -40.52 -41.50 4.56
C LEU A 597 -41.31 -42.78 4.25
N GLY A 598 -40.79 -43.89 4.76
CA GLY A 598 -41.41 -45.21 4.88
C GLY A 598 -40.82 -45.85 6.12
#